data_AF-A0A3C1KPT2-F1
#
_entry.id   AF-A0A3C1KPT2-F1
#
_cell.length_a   1.000
_cell.length_b   1.000
_cell.length_c   1.000
_cell.angle_alpha   90.00
_cell.angle_beta   90.00
_cell.angle_gamma   90.00
#
_symmetry.space_group_name_H-M   'P 1'
#
loop_
_entity.id
_entity.type
_entity.pdbx_description
1 polymer ?
#
loop_
_entity_poly.entity_id
_entity_poly.type
_entity_poly.pdbx_seq_one_letter_code
_entity_poly.pdbx_strand_id
1 'polypeptide(L)' 'LVIYLQAPTDILLDRIHQRGIDHERAIERDYLERLNEVYSEFFLYYDEAPLLIVNASEIDLARGEDDYRHLVDYLLD' A
#
# COMPACT_ATOMS: atom_id res chain seq x y z
N LEU A 1 -6.32 -10.59 -11.62
CA LEU A 1 -6.49 -9.22 -11.11
C LEU A 1 -5.45 -9.02 -10.02
N VAL A 2 -4.64 -7.98 -10.14
CA VAL A 2 -3.67 -7.56 -9.13
C VAL A 2 -4.11 -6.22 -8.56
N ILE A 3 -4.09 -6.08 -7.24
CA ILE A 3 -4.43 -4.84 -6.54
C ILE A 3 -3.14 -4.27 -5.95
N TYR A 4 -2.72 -3.12 -6.46
CA TYR A 4 -1.54 -2.41 -5.99
C TYR A 4 -1.96 -1.24 -5.10
N LEU A 5 -1.70 -1.37 -3.79
CA LEU A 5 -1.98 -0.35 -2.79
C LEU A 5 -0.80 0.61 -2.69
N GLN A 6 -0.93 1.81 -3.27
CA GLN A 6 0.13 2.81 -3.28
C GLN A 6 -0.05 3.79 -2.11
N ALA A 7 1.01 4.04 -1.34
CA ALA A 7 1.05 5.08 -0.32
C ALA A 7 2.45 5.73 -0.28
N PRO A 8 2.56 7.01 0.09
CA PRO A 8 3.84 7.69 0.32
C PRO A 8 4.65 7.00 1.43
N THR A 9 5.98 7.02 1.31
CA THR A 9 6.89 6.42 2.30
C THR A 9 6.63 6.91 3.72
N ASP A 10 6.33 8.20 3.89
CA ASP A 10 6.05 8.77 5.21
C ASP A 10 4.80 8.16 5.85
N ILE A 11 3.74 7.92 5.07
CA ILE A 11 2.53 7.23 5.53
C ILE A 11 2.82 5.77 5.88
N LEU A 12 3.67 5.09 5.10
CA LEU A 12 4.06 3.71 5.37
C LEU A 12 4.87 3.60 6.67
N LEU A 13 5.81 4.51 6.90
CA LEU A 13 6.60 4.60 8.13
C LEU A 13 5.71 4.85 9.34
N ASP A 14 4.79 5.82 9.26
CA ASP A 14 3.86 6.11 10.34
C ASP A 14 3.01 4.88 10.69
N ARG A 15 2.56 4.10 9.69
CA ARG A 15 1.83 2.85 9.90
C ARG A 15 2.70 1.77 10.54
N ILE A 16 3.93 1.58 10.08
CA ILE A 16 4.89 0.63 10.68
C ILE A 16 5.11 0.97 12.15
N HIS A 17 5.35 2.24 12.46
CA HIS A 17 5.52 2.71 13.83
C HIS A 17 4.27 2.50 14.69
N GLN A 18 3.08 2.79 14.15
CA GLN A 18 1.80 2.61 14.85
C GLN A 18 1.48 1.14 15.13
N ARG A 19 1.89 0.20 14.26
CA ARG A 19 1.72 -1.24 14.50
C ARG A 19 2.59 -1.76 15.65
N GLY A 20 3.72 -1.11 15.91
CA GLY A 20 4.57 -1.40 17.08
C GLY A 20 5.26 -2.77 17.03
N ILE A 21 5.45 -3.36 15.84
CA ILE A 21 6.13 -4.64 15.68
C ILE A 21 7.65 -4.41 15.82
N ASP A 22 8.26 -5.01 16.85
CA ASP A 22 9.66 -4.71 17.22
C ASP A 22 10.67 -4.95 16.10
N HIS A 23 10.46 -5.96 15.26
CA HIS A 23 11.33 -6.25 14.12
C HIS A 23 11.14 -5.29 12.93
N GLU A 24 9.98 -4.64 12.81
CA GLU A 24 9.71 -3.67 11.74
C GLU A 24 10.24 -2.26 12.08
N ARG A 25 10.51 -1.97 13.36
CA ARG A 25 11.06 -0.68 13.81
C ARG A 25 12.46 -0.38 13.26
N ALA A 26 13.20 -1.41 12.86
CA ALA A 26 14.53 -1.26 12.26
C ALA A 26 14.46 -0.97 10.75
N ILE A 27 13.27 -0.90 10.16
CA ILE A 27 13.11 -0.57 8.75
C ILE A 27 13.48 0.90 8.55
N GLU A 28 14.55 1.15 7.79
CA GLU A 28 14.99 2.49 7.44
C GLU A 28 14.12 3.11 6.35
N ARG A 29 13.98 4.44 6.40
CA ARG A 29 13.26 5.21 5.38
C ARG A 29 13.78 4.93 3.98
N ASP A 30 15.10 4.97 3.79
CA ASP A 30 15.77 4.73 2.51
C ASP A 30 15.52 3.32 1.95
N TYR A 31 15.26 2.35 2.82
CA TYR A 31 14.86 1.01 2.39
C TYR A 31 13.42 1.03 1.83
N LEU A 32 12.49 1.68 2.52
CA LEU A 32 11.11 1.81 2.06
C LEU A 32 11.00 2.65 0.78
N GLU A 33 11.79 3.71 0.63
CA GLU A 33 11.81 4.52 -0.60
C GLU A 33 12.23 3.67 -1.81
N ARG A 34 13.35 2.94 -1.69
CA ARG A 34 13.80 2.02 -2.74
C ARG A 34 12.76 0.96 -3.06
N LEU A 35 12.08 0.43 -2.04
CA LEU A 35 11.01 -0.55 -2.24
C LEU A 35 9.84 0.08 -3.01
N ASN A 36 9.43 1.30 -2.66
CA ASN A 36 8.35 2.01 -3.32
C ASN A 36 8.68 2.28 -4.81
N GLU A 37 9.92 2.69 -5.09
CA GLU A 37 10.41 2.91 -6.45
C GLU A 37 10.40 1.61 -7.28
N VAL A 38 10.99 0.53 -6.75
CA VAL A 38 11.06 -0.77 -7.44
C VAL A 38 9.66 -1.31 -7.74
N TYR A 39 8.74 -1.21 -6.78
CA TYR A 39 7.36 -1.67 -6.97
C TYR A 39 6.60 -0.80 -7.97
N SER A 40 6.78 0.52 -7.92
CA SER A 40 6.17 1.45 -8.87
C SER A 40 6.64 1.16 -10.31
N GLU A 41 7.94 0.91 -10.48
CA GLU A 41 8.53 0.56 -11.78
C GLU A 41 8.02 -0.81 -12.26
N PHE A 42 7.99 -1.82 -11.37
CA PHE A 42 7.48 -3.14 -11.69
C PHE A 42 6.03 -3.08 -12.20
N PHE A 43 5.16 -2.38 -11.48
CA PHE A 43 3.73 -2.28 -11.85
C PHE A 43 3.46 -1.35 -13.03
N LEU A 44 4.38 -0.46 -13.39
CA LEU A 44 4.27 0.33 -14.62
C LEU A 44 4.29 -0.54 -15.89
N TYR A 45 5.03 -1.64 -15.85
CA TYR A 45 5.20 -2.55 -16.99
C TYR A 45 4.50 -3.90 -16.82
N TYR A 46 3.73 -4.07 -15.73
CA TYR A 46 3.04 -5.31 -15.43
C TYR A 46 1.84 -5.53 -16.36
N ASP A 47 1.86 -6.61 -17.14
CA ASP A 47 0.83 -6.94 -18.13
C ASP A 47 0.23 -8.35 -17.99
N GLU A 48 0.70 -9.16 -17.03
CA GLU A 48 0.26 -10.56 -16.86
C GLU A 48 -1.21 -10.69 -16.39
N ALA A 49 -1.77 -9.64 -15.77
CA ALA A 49 -3.15 -9.60 -15.34
C ALA A 49 -3.68 -8.16 -15.26
N PRO A 50 -5.02 -7.96 -15.26
CA PRO A 50 -5.59 -6.64 -14.98
C PRO A 50 -5.03 -6.07 -13.67
N LEU A 51 -4.50 -4.86 -13.73
CA LEU A 51 -3.92 -4.13 -12.60
C LEU A 51 -4.88 -3.04 -12.14
N LEU A 52 -5.19 -3.03 -10.86
CA LEU A 52 -5.89 -1.93 -10.20
C LEU A 52 -4.94 -1.24 -9.23
N ILE A 53 -4.72 0.06 -9.43
CA ILE A 53 -3.92 0.90 -8.54
C ILE A 53 -4.88 1.65 -7.61
N VAL A 54 -4.69 1.47 -6.31
CA VAL A 54 -5.50 2.10 -5.27
C VAL A 54 -4.61 3.00 -4.43
N ASN A 55 -4.99 4.27 -4.29
CA ASN A 55 -4.29 5.17 -3.38
C ASN A 55 -4.70 4.84 -1.94
N ALA A 56 -3.78 4.22 -1.21
CA ALA A 56 -3.96 3.81 0.17
C ALA A 56 -3.49 4.87 1.18
N SER A 57 -3.26 6.12 0.78
CA SER A 57 -2.84 7.20 1.69
C SER A 57 -3.93 7.55 2.70
N GLU A 58 -5.18 7.59 2.23
CA GLU A 58 -6.36 7.96 3.03
C GLU A 58 -7.15 6.74 3.52
N ILE A 59 -6.88 5.56 2.95
CA ILE A 59 -7.57 4.32 3.28
C ILE A 59 -6.82 3.62 4.43
N ASP A 60 -7.45 3.49 5.59
CA ASP A 60 -6.96 2.75 6.76
C ASP A 60 -7.65 1.39 6.86
N LEU A 61 -7.29 0.49 5.94
CA LEU A 61 -7.75 -0.91 5.92
C LEU A 61 -7.44 -1.67 7.23
N ALA A 62 -6.51 -1.15 8.05
CA ALA A 62 -6.13 -1.78 9.31
C ALA A 62 -7.05 -1.37 10.48
N ARG A 63 -7.78 -0.25 10.38
CA ARG A 63 -8.59 0.31 11.48
C ARG A 63 -10.10 0.27 11.29
N GLY A 64 -10.63 -0.09 10.12
CA GLY A 64 -12.09 -0.14 9.93
C GLY A 64 -12.57 -0.98 8.75
N GLU A 65 -13.78 -1.53 8.85
CA GLU A 65 -14.44 -2.24 7.74
C GLU A 65 -14.99 -1.30 6.67
N ASP A 66 -15.21 -0.03 6.96
CA ASP A 66 -15.87 0.90 6.04
C ASP A 66 -14.99 1.20 4.82
N ASP A 67 -13.70 1.44 5.04
CA ASP A 67 -12.70 1.62 3.97
C ASP A 67 -12.57 0.37 3.10
N TYR A 68 -12.68 -0.81 3.70
CA TYR A 68 -12.72 -2.07 2.98
C TYR A 68 -14.00 -2.20 2.14
N ARG A 69 -15.16 -1.83 2.68
CA ARG A 69 -16.43 -1.84 1.92
C ARG A 69 -16.39 -0.88 0.75
N HIS A 70 -15.88 0.34 0.95
CA HIS A 70 -15.69 1.30 -0.14
C HIS A 70 -14.81 0.75 -1.27
N LEU A 71 -13.73 0.04 -0.92
CA LEU A 71 -12.89 -0.63 -1.91
C LEU A 71 -13.63 -1.76 -2.64
N VAL A 72 -14.43 -2.56 -1.92
CA VAL A 72 -15.20 -3.66 -2.51
C VAL A 72 -16.32 -3.14 -3.42
N ASP A 73 -17.03 -2.10 -3.01
CA ASP A 73 -18.07 -1.47 -3.82
C ASP A 73 -17.47 -0.92 -5.12
N TYR A 74 -16.31 -0.25 -5.03
CA TYR A 74 -15.57 0.21 -6.21
C TYR A 74 -15.12 -0.92 -7.15
N LEU A 75 -14.89 -2.13 -6.63
CA LEU A 75 -14.52 -3.31 -7.42
C LEU A 75 -15.72 -4.02 -8.08
N LEU A 76 -16.93 -3.78 -7.59
CA LEU A 76 -18.16 -4.46 -8.02
C LEU A 76 -19.00 -3.64 -9.00
N ASP A 77 -18.77 -2.33 -9.09
CA ASP A 77 -19.28 -1.43 -10.15
C ASP A 77 -18.49 -1.59 -11.47
#